data_AF-X1U8B7-F1
#
_entry.id   AF-X1U8B7-F1
#
_cell.length_a   1.000
_cell.length_b   1.000
_cell.length_c   1.000
_cell.angle_alpha   90.00
_cell.angle_beta   90.00
_cell.angle_gamma   90.00
#
_symmetry.space_group_name_H-M   'P 1'
#
loop_
_entity.id
_entity.type
_entity.pdbx_description
1 polymer ?
#
loop_
_entity_poly.entity_id
_entity_poly.type
_entity_poly.pdbx_seq_one_letter_code
_entity_poly.pdbx_strand_id
1 'polypeptide(L)' 'MKLKTRVFELCNGKHRNLVELAQAMEISQDLIYRVRKGERGIHERFIIGATKAFPGYKLDDLFYVSED' A
#
# COMPACT_ATOMS: atom_id res chain seq x y z
N MET A 1 4.45 -18.27 -0.01
CA MET A 1 4.52 -17.10 -0.92
C MET A 1 3.32 -16.19 -0.70
N LYS A 2 3.53 -15.07 -0.01
CA LYS A 2 2.52 -14.02 0.18
C LYS A 2 2.98 -12.75 -0.51
N LEU A 3 2.03 -12.02 -1.10
CA LEU A 3 2.28 -10.67 -1.60
C LEU A 3 2.39 -9.71 -0.41
N LYS A 4 3.50 -8.98 -0.33
CA LYS A 4 3.77 -7.91 0.64
C LYS A 4 3.92 -6.57 -0.09
N THR A 5 3.92 -5.47 0.65
CA THR A 5 3.99 -4.12 0.08
C THR A 5 5.06 -3.27 0.75
N ARG A 6 5.72 -2.43 -0.05
CA ARG A 6 6.64 -1.37 0.40
C ARG A 6 5.95 -0.01 0.53
N VAL A 7 4.66 0.07 0.24
CA VAL A 7 3.88 1.33 0.26
C VAL A 7 4.03 2.07 1.59
N PHE A 8 4.07 1.35 2.73
CA PHE A 8 4.24 1.97 4.05
C PHE A 8 5.66 2.49 4.31
N GLU A 9 6.68 1.89 3.67
CA GLU A 9 8.07 2.34 3.73
C GLU A 9 8.26 3.59 2.87
N LEU A 10 7.69 3.58 1.66
CA LEU A 10 7.70 4.70 0.71
C LEU A 10 6.88 5.90 1.19
N CYS A 11 5.91 5.67 2.08
CA CYS A 11 5.07 6.71 2.66
C CYS A 11 5.89 7.77 3.42
N ASN A 12 6.98 7.37 4.11
CA ASN A 12 7.77 8.22 5.01
C ASN A 12 8.51 9.41 4.36
N GLY A 13 8.35 9.63 3.04
CA GLY A 13 8.84 10.83 2.36
C GLY A 13 7.81 11.52 1.45
N LYS A 14 6.66 10.89 1.19
CA LYS A 14 5.65 11.39 0.23
C LYS A 14 4.31 11.76 0.85
N HIS A 15 3.93 11.15 1.97
CA HIS A 15 2.68 11.44 2.68
C HIS A 15 2.95 11.57 4.17
N ARG A 16 2.30 12.53 4.83
CA ARG A 16 2.55 12.88 6.24
C ARG A 16 2.09 11.79 7.20
N ASN A 17 1.08 11.00 6.82
CA ASN A 17 0.51 9.93 7.65
C ASN A 17 -0.34 8.94 6.82
N LEU A 18 -0.84 7.90 7.48
CA LEU A 18 -1.71 6.88 6.87
C LEU A 18 -3.06 7.41 6.37
N VAL A 19 -3.55 8.52 6.93
CA VAL A 19 -4.82 9.13 6.49
C VAL A 19 -4.65 9.75 5.12
N GLU A 20 -3.58 10.52 4.92
CA GLU A 20 -3.23 11.11 3.63
C GLU A 20 -2.92 10.03 2.60
N LEU A 21 -2.22 8.96 3.01
CA LEU A 21 -1.98 7.81 2.14
C LEU A 21 -3.30 7.14 1.70
N ALA A 22 -4.27 6.96 2.61
CA ALA A 22 -5.57 6.38 2.27
C ALA A 22 -6.33 7.25 1.26
N GLN A 23 -6.25 8.57 1.43
CA GLN A 23 -6.84 9.53 0.49
C GLN A 23 -6.17 9.46 -0.88
N ALA A 24 -4.83 9.46 -0.94
CA ALA A 24 -4.08 9.35 -2.19
C ALA A 24 -4.32 8.02 -2.92
N MET A 25 -4.52 6.94 -2.15
CA MET A 25 -4.84 5.62 -2.68
C MET A 25 -6.34 5.44 -3.00
N GLU A 26 -7.18 6.44 -2.71
CA GLU A 26 -8.64 6.38 -2.88
C GLU A 26 -9.30 5.16 -2.20
N ILE A 27 -8.80 4.79 -1.01
CA ILE A 27 -9.33 3.67 -0.22
C ILE A 27 -9.72 4.10 1.21
N SER A 28 -10.47 3.25 1.91
CA SER A 28 -10.80 3.53 3.31
C SER A 28 -9.57 3.44 4.21
N GLN A 29 -9.53 4.29 5.24
CA GLN A 29 -8.48 4.22 6.27
C GLN A 29 -8.46 2.86 6.96
N ASP A 30 -9.63 2.30 7.26
CA ASP A 30 -9.78 0.94 7.83
C ASP A 30 -9.05 -0.10 6.98
N LEU A 31 -9.14 -0.02 5.65
CA LEU A 31 -8.43 -0.95 4.78
C LEU A 31 -6.90 -0.77 4.91
N ILE A 32 -6.39 0.45 4.93
CA ILE A 32 -4.96 0.72 5.17
C ILE A 32 -4.50 0.13 6.50
N TYR A 33 -5.25 0.35 7.57
CA TYR A 33 -4.89 -0.14 8.90
C TYR A 33 -4.89 -1.67 8.95
N ARG A 34 -5.90 -2.33 8.37
CA ARG A 34 -5.97 -3.80 8.33
C ARG A 34 -4.84 -4.42 7.51
N VAL A 35 -4.47 -3.82 6.37
CA VAL A 35 -3.33 -4.29 5.57
C VAL A 35 -2.02 -4.08 6.34
N ARG A 36 -1.84 -2.92 6.99
CA ARG A 36 -0.65 -2.63 7.81
C ARG A 36 -0.48 -3.60 8.98
N LYS A 37 -1.58 -4.00 9.64
CA LYS A 37 -1.58 -4.96 10.75
C LYS A 37 -1.48 -6.42 10.31
N GLY A 38 -1.60 -6.71 9.01
CA GLY A 38 -1.67 -8.07 8.49
C GLY A 38 -3.02 -8.77 8.67
N GLU A 39 -4.05 -8.05 9.13
CA GLU A 39 -5.42 -8.55 9.32
C GLU A 39 -6.16 -8.75 7.98
N ARG A 40 -5.69 -8.07 6.92
CA ARG A 40 -6.22 -8.22 5.56
C ARG A 40 -5.08 -8.28 4.55
N GLY A 41 -5.16 -9.23 3.63
CA GLY A 41 -4.20 -9.33 2.52
C GLY A 41 -4.29 -8.18 1.53
N ILE A 42 -3.24 -8.05 0.72
CA ILE A 42 -3.21 -7.13 -0.42
C ILE A 42 -4.14 -7.68 -1.51
N HIS A 43 -5.07 -6.85 -1.95
CA HIS A 43 -6.06 -7.19 -2.98
C HIS A 43 -6.11 -6.09 -4.04
N GLU A 44 -6.82 -6.33 -5.13
CA GLU A 44 -6.86 -5.48 -6.32
C GLU A 44 -7.05 -3.99 -6.01
N ARG A 45 -8.03 -3.61 -5.18
CA ARG A 45 -8.25 -2.19 -4.82
C ARG A 45 -7.04 -1.56 -4.14
N PHE A 46 -6.32 -2.31 -3.29
CA PHE A 46 -5.10 -1.81 -2.67
C PHE A 46 -4.00 -1.62 -3.71
N ILE A 47 -3.87 -2.54 -4.67
CA ILE A 47 -2.89 -2.47 -5.77
C ILE A 47 -3.18 -1.25 -6.65
N ILE A 48 -4.42 -1.10 -7.13
CA ILE A 48 -4.84 0.05 -7.95
C ILE A 48 -4.58 1.36 -7.18
N GLY A 49 -5.02 1.44 -5.92
CA GLY A 49 -4.80 2.63 -5.09
C GLY A 49 -3.33 2.98 -4.93
N ALA A 50 -2.46 2.00 -4.69
CA ALA A 50 -1.03 2.23 -4.59
C ALA A 50 -0.44 2.77 -5.90
N THR A 51 -0.81 2.20 -7.05
CA THR A 51 -0.32 2.68 -8.35
C THR A 51 -0.76 4.12 -8.67
N LYS A 52 -1.93 4.55 -8.15
CA LYS A 52 -2.38 5.94 -8.26
C LYS A 52 -1.62 6.88 -7.31
N ALA A 53 -1.40 6.46 -6.07
CA ALA A 53 -0.72 7.26 -5.05
C ALA A 53 0.78 7.45 -5.32
N PHE A 54 1.40 6.50 -6.03
CA PHE A 54 2.83 6.51 -6.36
C PHE A 54 3.05 6.55 -7.87
N PRO A 55 2.68 7.65 -8.56
CA PRO A 55 2.92 7.77 -9.98
C PRO A 55 4.44 7.71 -10.25
N GLY A 56 4.83 6.93 -11.26
CA GLY A 56 6.23 6.71 -11.64
C GLY A 56 6.92 5.52 -10.95
N TYR A 57 6.26 4.85 -10.01
CA TYR A 57 6.73 3.59 -9.43
C TYR A 57 6.16 2.42 -10.23
N LYS A 58 6.97 1.40 -10.49
CA LYS A 58 6.52 0.14 -11.08
C LYS A 58 5.89 -0.75 -10.01
N LEU A 59 5.15 -1.77 -10.44
CA LEU A 59 4.50 -2.71 -9.51
C LEU A 59 5.49 -3.42 -8.58
N ASP A 60 6.67 -3.77 -9.07
CA ASP A 60 7.76 -4.41 -8.31
C ASP A 60 8.51 -3.47 -7.36
N ASP A 61 8.39 -2.15 -7.57
CA ASP A 61 8.83 -1.16 -6.59
C ASP A 61 7.87 -1.12 -5.38
N LEU A 62 6.57 -1.31 -5.63
CA LEU A 62 5.49 -1.19 -4.63
C LEU A 62 5.18 -2.51 -3.91
N PHE A 63 5.37 -3.64 -4.58
CA PHE A 63 4.95 -4.96 -4.13
C PHE A 63 6.04 -6.00 -4.37
N TYR A 64 6.12 -6.98 -3.48
CA TYR A 64 7.07 -8.08 -3.58
C TYR A 64 6.48 -9.36 -3.01
N VAL A 65 7.01 -10.49 -3.44
CA VAL A 65 6.64 -11.81 -2.89
C VAL A 65 7.65 -12.20 -1.82
N SER A 66 7.16 -12.73 -0.71
CA SER A 66 7.96 -13.24 0.40
C SER A 66 7.44 -14.61 0.82
N GLU A 67 8.31 -15.46 1.37
CA GLU A 67 7.97 -16.82 1.77
C GLU A 67 7.32 -16.91 3.16
N ASP A 68 7.42 -15.85 3.97
CA ASP A 68 6.82 -15.74 5.31
C ASP A 68 5.28 -15.92 5.36
#